data_AF-A0AAF0X4C8-F1
#
_entry.id   AF-A0AAF0X4C8-F1
#
_cell.length_a   1.000
_cell.length_b   1.000
_cell.length_c   1.000
_cell.angle_alpha   90.00
_cell.angle_beta   90.00
_cell.angle_gamma   90.00
#
_symmetry.space_group_name_H-M   'P 1'
#
loop_
_entity.id
_entity.type
_entity.pdbx_description
1 polymer ?
#
loop_
_entity_poly.entity_id
_entity_poly.type
_entity_poly.pdbx_seq_one_letter_code
_entity_poly.pdbx_strand_id
1 'polypeptide(L)'
;MREWFYQGSKIIITTRNVHLLNAYEHCTRYAVKTLNTHDSLELFSWHAFQDSGPSECYIEHSKRIIKQCQGLPLALKVLGASLRGKKVDVWRSAIGKLETILHCDVQKFLQISYDSLQDDHDRHLFLDIACFFTGEPKCFVVGILDECEYHTLIGIENLIDRCLLKTDEYENLIMHESIQSMGREIIRQQSPRNPGQRSRLWHCKDSLKVLKDEAVR
;
A
#
# COMPACT_ATOMS: atom_id res chain seq x y z
N MET A 1 -8.05 0.10 33.17
CA MET A 1 -8.48 -1.18 32.56
C MET A 1 -8.52 -2.35 33.53
N ARG A 2 -7.50 -2.59 34.37
CA ARG A 2 -7.44 -3.81 35.21
C ARG A 2 -8.60 -3.97 36.20
N GLU A 3 -9.22 -2.88 36.64
CA GLU A 3 -10.36 -2.92 37.59
C GLU A 3 -11.71 -3.23 36.92
N TRP A 4 -11.78 -3.25 35.58
CA TRP A 4 -13.04 -3.44 34.84
C TRP A 4 -13.27 -4.89 34.37
N PHE A 5 -12.28 -5.77 34.55
CA PHE A 5 -12.33 -7.12 34.00
C PHE A 5 -11.99 -8.17 35.05
N TYR A 6 -12.72 -9.28 35.03
CA TYR A 6 -12.44 -10.44 35.88
C TYR A 6 -11.13 -11.12 35.50
N GLN A 7 -10.51 -11.79 36.47
CA GLN A 7 -9.31 -12.60 36.25
C GLN A 7 -9.56 -13.66 35.15
N GLY A 8 -8.65 -13.76 34.19
CA GLY A 8 -8.77 -14.65 33.02
C GLY A 8 -9.40 -14.01 31.78
N SER A 9 -9.92 -12.78 31.88
CA SER A 9 -10.40 -12.03 30.70
C SER A 9 -9.27 -11.76 29.71
N LYS A 10 -9.55 -11.86 28.41
CA LYS A 10 -8.62 -11.53 27.32
C LYS A 10 -9.19 -10.39 26.48
N ILE A 11 -8.38 -9.36 26.24
CA ILE A 11 -8.74 -8.22 25.41
C ILE A 11 -7.91 -8.29 24.12
N ILE A 12 -8.57 -8.18 22.98
CA ILE A 12 -7.93 -8.10 21.66
C ILE A 12 -8.24 -6.72 21.09
N ILE A 13 -7.18 -5.95 20.82
CA ILE A 13 -7.28 -4.62 20.22
C ILE A 13 -6.74 -4.73 18.79
N THR A 14 -7.52 -4.30 17.81
CA THR A 14 -7.07 -4.14 16.43
C THR A 14 -6.95 -2.65 16.12
N THR A 15 -5.82 -2.23 15.58
CA THR A 15 -5.54 -0.82 15.27
C THR A 15 -4.61 -0.72 14.08
N ARG A 16 -4.75 0.37 13.32
CA ARG A 16 -3.78 0.80 12.30
C ARG A 16 -2.81 1.86 12.84
N ASN A 17 -2.97 2.24 14.10
CA ASN A 17 -2.11 3.18 14.80
C ASN A 17 -1.41 2.44 15.95
N VAL A 18 -0.12 2.13 15.77
CA VAL A 18 0.69 1.38 16.76
C VAL A 18 1.05 2.25 17.97
N HIS A 19 1.10 3.58 17.83
CA HIS A 19 1.33 4.51 18.94
C HIS A 19 0.32 4.31 20.07
N LEU A 20 -0.95 4.04 19.74
CA LEU A 20 -2.02 3.81 20.72
C LEU A 20 -1.73 2.62 21.63
N LEU A 21 -0.84 1.70 21.20
CA LEU A 21 -0.43 0.54 21.97
C LEU A 21 0.73 0.84 22.94
N ASN A 22 1.39 1.99 22.83
CA ASN A 22 2.45 2.39 23.76
C ASN A 22 1.90 2.73 25.16
N ALA A 23 0.63 3.13 25.25
CA ALA A 23 -0.06 3.32 26.53
C ALA A 23 -0.27 2.01 27.33
N TYR A 24 0.07 0.85 26.74
CA TYR A 24 -0.15 -0.47 27.33
C TYR A 24 1.15 -1.29 27.33
N GLU A 25 1.97 -1.11 28.38
CA GLU A 25 3.29 -1.75 28.53
C GLU A 25 3.29 -3.29 28.49
N HIS A 26 2.14 -3.93 28.73
CA HIS A 26 2.02 -5.40 28.81
C HIS A 26 1.20 -6.02 27.67
N CYS A 27 1.11 -5.35 26.52
CA CYS A 27 0.39 -5.88 25.35
C CYS A 27 1.31 -6.70 24.44
N THR A 28 0.96 -7.97 24.18
CA THR A 28 1.59 -8.75 23.11
C THR A 28 1.16 -8.19 21.75
N ARG A 29 2.11 -7.68 20.99
CA ARG A 29 1.87 -7.10 19.67
C ARG A 29 1.97 -8.16 18.58
N TYR A 30 1.01 -8.16 17.66
CA TYR A 30 1.02 -9.03 16.49
C TYR A 30 0.78 -8.21 15.22
N ALA A 31 1.81 -8.10 14.38
CA ALA A 31 1.68 -7.49 13.06
C ALA A 31 1.07 -8.49 12.08
N VAL A 32 -0.14 -8.20 11.61
CA VAL A 32 -0.85 -9.03 10.63
C VAL A 32 -0.09 -9.00 9.30
N LYS A 33 0.29 -10.18 8.80
CA LYS A 33 0.97 -10.34 7.52
C LYS A 33 -0.03 -10.43 6.36
N THR A 34 0.42 -10.08 5.16
CA THR A 34 -0.30 -10.38 3.92
C THR A 34 -0.35 -11.88 3.67
N LEU A 35 -1.31 -12.32 2.84
CA LEU A 35 -1.42 -13.72 2.46
C LEU A 35 -0.26 -14.12 1.55
N ASN A 36 0.25 -15.33 1.74
CA ASN A 36 1.19 -15.93 0.81
C ASN A 36 0.47 -16.27 -0.51
N THR A 37 1.23 -16.68 -1.53
CA THR A 37 0.68 -17.00 -2.86
C THR A 37 -0.37 -18.11 -2.83
N HIS A 38 -0.18 -19.13 -1.98
CA HIS A 38 -1.10 -20.26 -1.85
C HIS A 38 -2.44 -19.81 -1.24
N ASP A 39 -2.40 -19.16 -0.08
CA ASP A 39 -3.60 -18.70 0.63
C ASP A 39 -4.32 -17.60 -0.17
N SER A 40 -3.57 -16.80 -0.93
CA SER A 40 -4.12 -15.82 -1.86
C SER A 40 -4.91 -16.48 -2.99
N LEU A 41 -4.37 -17.57 -3.56
CA LEU A 41 -5.03 -18.33 -4.61
C LEU A 41 -6.30 -19.01 -4.08
N GLU A 42 -6.22 -19.61 -2.89
CA GLU A 42 -7.36 -20.25 -2.24
C GLU A 42 -8.48 -19.23 -1.96
N LEU A 43 -8.17 -18.12 -1.29
CA LEU A 43 -9.16 -17.08 -1.00
C LEU A 43 -9.79 -16.50 -2.26
N PHE A 44 -8.98 -16.20 -3.27
CA PHE A 44 -9.48 -15.71 -4.56
C PHE A 44 -10.40 -16.75 -5.21
N SER A 45 -10.02 -18.03 -5.19
CA SER A 45 -10.77 -19.12 -5.82
C SER A 45 -12.12 -19.32 -5.15
N TRP A 46 -12.19 -19.24 -3.82
CA TRP A 46 -13.47 -19.28 -3.10
C TRP A 46 -14.42 -18.18 -3.55
N HIS A 47 -13.90 -16.97 -3.79
CA HIS A 47 -14.73 -15.86 -4.24
C HIS A 47 -15.07 -15.91 -5.73
N ALA A 48 -14.17 -16.39 -6.59
CA ALA A 48 -14.35 -16.45 -8.04
C ALA A 48 -15.11 -17.70 -8.53
N PHE A 49 -14.83 -18.86 -7.96
CA PHE A 49 -15.30 -20.18 -8.42
C PHE A 49 -16.20 -20.90 -7.43
N GLN A 50 -16.26 -20.45 -6.16
CA GLN A 50 -16.92 -21.17 -5.06
C GLN A 50 -16.26 -22.51 -4.75
N ASP A 51 -14.96 -22.61 -5.02
CA ASP A 51 -14.13 -23.79 -4.79
C ASP A 51 -12.74 -23.33 -4.32
N SER A 52 -12.00 -24.24 -3.70
CA SER A 52 -10.63 -24.07 -3.21
C SER A 52 -9.61 -23.76 -4.31
N GLY A 53 -9.93 -24.06 -5.58
CA GLY A 53 -9.03 -23.86 -6.71
C GLY A 53 -9.72 -23.33 -7.97
N PRO A 54 -8.94 -22.73 -8.89
CA PRO A 54 -9.45 -22.31 -10.19
C PRO A 54 -9.68 -23.50 -11.12
N SER A 55 -10.69 -23.41 -11.98
CA SER A 55 -10.79 -24.34 -13.12
C SER A 55 -9.60 -24.15 -14.08
N GLU A 56 -9.25 -25.20 -14.82
CA GLU A 56 -8.00 -25.29 -15.60
C GLU A 56 -7.75 -24.09 -16.53
N CYS A 57 -8.78 -23.64 -17.26
CA CYS A 57 -8.68 -22.50 -18.18
C CYS A 57 -8.51 -21.13 -17.51
N TYR A 58 -8.66 -21.04 -16.18
CA TYR A 58 -8.50 -19.81 -15.40
C TYR A 58 -7.24 -19.80 -14.52
N ILE A 59 -6.43 -20.87 -14.49
CA ILE A 59 -5.25 -20.97 -13.62
C ILE A 59 -4.29 -19.79 -13.85
N GLU A 60 -3.88 -19.56 -15.10
CA GLU A 60 -2.90 -18.53 -15.43
C GLU A 60 -3.45 -17.11 -15.19
N HIS A 61 -4.73 -16.92 -15.49
CA HIS A 61 -5.44 -15.67 -15.21
C HIS A 61 -5.52 -15.39 -13.71
N SER A 62 -5.80 -16.41 -12.90
CA SER A 62 -5.84 -16.30 -11.44
C SER A 62 -4.48 -15.95 -10.87
N LYS A 63 -3.40 -16.62 -11.33
CA LYS A 63 -2.01 -16.31 -10.93
C LYS A 63 -1.62 -14.85 -11.21
N ARG A 64 -2.05 -14.30 -12.34
CA ARG A 64 -1.79 -12.90 -12.68
C ARG A 64 -2.54 -11.93 -11.76
N ILE A 65 -3.79 -12.24 -11.42
CA ILE A 65 -4.61 -11.42 -10.51
C ILE A 65 -4.02 -11.46 -9.08
N ILE A 66 -3.71 -12.63 -8.54
CA ILE A 66 -3.16 -12.73 -7.18
C ILE A 66 -1.83 -11.98 -7.04
N LYS A 67 -0.99 -12.00 -8.09
CA LYS A 67 0.26 -11.25 -8.12
C LYS A 67 0.00 -9.74 -8.01
N GLN A 68 -1.02 -9.25 -8.70
CA GLN A 68 -1.41 -7.83 -8.63
C GLN A 68 -2.05 -7.46 -7.29
N CYS A 69 -2.74 -8.38 -6.63
CA CYS A 69 -3.32 -8.14 -5.31
C CYS A 69 -2.30 -8.13 -4.16
N GLN A 70 -1.08 -8.61 -4.38
CA GLN A 70 0.03 -8.63 -3.40
C GLN A 70 -0.39 -9.19 -2.03
N GLY A 71 -1.23 -10.24 -2.03
CA GLY A 71 -1.68 -10.89 -0.80
C GLY A 71 -2.67 -10.09 0.06
N LEU A 72 -3.25 -9.00 -0.45
CA LEU A 72 -4.28 -8.23 0.25
C LEU A 72 -5.63 -8.97 0.22
N PRO A 73 -6.14 -9.49 1.37
CA PRO A 73 -7.36 -10.29 1.40
C PRO A 73 -8.58 -9.58 0.80
N LEU A 74 -8.71 -8.28 1.09
CA LEU A 74 -9.84 -7.48 0.61
C LEU A 74 -9.82 -7.33 -0.92
N ALA A 75 -8.65 -7.10 -1.52
CA ALA A 75 -8.49 -6.99 -2.97
C ALA A 75 -8.87 -8.31 -3.66
N LEU A 76 -8.36 -9.44 -3.15
CA LEU A 76 -8.66 -10.78 -3.64
C LEU A 76 -10.16 -11.08 -3.60
N LYS A 77 -10.82 -10.76 -2.48
CA LYS A 77 -12.27 -10.94 -2.31
C LYS A 77 -13.09 -10.11 -3.30
N VAL A 78 -12.80 -8.80 -3.41
CA VAL A 78 -13.54 -7.89 -4.30
C VAL A 78 -13.41 -8.34 -5.75
N LEU A 79 -12.18 -8.63 -6.21
CA LEU A 79 -11.95 -9.05 -7.59
C LEU A 79 -12.53 -10.44 -7.87
N GLY A 80 -12.33 -11.41 -6.98
CA GLY A 80 -12.89 -12.74 -7.13
C GLY A 80 -14.41 -12.69 -7.25
N ALA A 81 -15.09 -11.97 -6.36
CA ALA A 81 -16.54 -11.78 -6.44
C ALA A 81 -16.97 -11.09 -7.74
N SER A 82 -16.22 -10.08 -8.21
CA SER A 82 -16.53 -9.37 -9.45
C SER A 82 -16.37 -10.22 -10.72
N LEU A 83 -15.56 -11.29 -10.66
CA LEU A 83 -15.22 -12.16 -11.79
C LEU A 83 -16.02 -13.47 -11.83
N ARG A 84 -16.78 -13.75 -10.77
CA ARG A 84 -17.59 -14.96 -10.63
C ARG A 84 -18.55 -15.15 -11.80
N GLY A 85 -18.57 -16.36 -12.34
CA GLY A 85 -19.47 -16.77 -13.43
C GLY A 85 -19.20 -16.13 -14.79
N LYS A 86 -18.16 -15.29 -14.91
CA LYS A 86 -17.79 -14.65 -16.17
C LYS A 86 -16.91 -15.58 -17.04
N LYS A 87 -17.07 -15.49 -18.35
CA LYS A 87 -16.28 -16.24 -19.34
C LYS A 87 -14.81 -15.78 -19.37
N VAL A 88 -13.92 -16.67 -19.82
CA VAL A 88 -12.47 -16.43 -19.95
C VAL A 88 -12.13 -15.12 -20.70
N ASP A 89 -12.85 -14.80 -21.79
CA ASP A 89 -12.56 -13.57 -22.53
C ASP A 89 -12.90 -12.30 -21.73
N VAL A 90 -13.92 -12.36 -20.87
CA VAL A 90 -14.26 -11.27 -19.95
C VAL A 90 -13.20 -11.16 -18.85
N TRP A 91 -12.66 -12.29 -18.36
CA TRP A 91 -11.52 -12.29 -17.45
C TRP A 91 -10.30 -11.65 -18.09
N ARG A 92 -9.96 -12.01 -19.34
CA ARG A 92 -8.84 -11.42 -20.07
C ARG A 92 -9.01 -9.91 -20.24
N SER A 93 -10.21 -9.46 -20.60
CA SER A 93 -10.54 -8.04 -20.70
C SER A 93 -10.47 -7.32 -19.34
N ALA A 94 -10.98 -7.93 -18.28
CA ALA A 94 -10.91 -7.41 -16.92
C ALA A 94 -9.47 -7.34 -16.43
N ILE A 95 -8.62 -8.34 -16.72
CA ILE A 95 -7.18 -8.33 -16.41
C ILE A 95 -6.48 -7.16 -17.10
N GLY A 96 -6.83 -6.87 -18.36
CA GLY A 96 -6.32 -5.71 -19.09
C GLY A 96 -6.71 -4.37 -18.45
N LYS A 97 -7.86 -4.32 -17.75
CA LYS A 97 -8.31 -3.16 -16.96
C LYS A 97 -7.91 -3.23 -15.49
N LEU A 98 -7.42 -4.36 -14.99
CA LEU A 98 -7.23 -4.61 -13.57
C LEU A 98 -6.20 -3.67 -12.98
N GLU A 99 -5.15 -3.32 -13.73
CA GLU A 99 -4.18 -2.31 -13.32
C GLU A 99 -4.88 -0.99 -12.98
N THR A 100 -5.90 -0.60 -13.75
CA THR A 100 -6.70 0.62 -13.47
C THR A 100 -7.73 0.43 -12.35
N ILE A 101 -8.32 -0.77 -12.20
CA ILE A 101 -9.39 -1.05 -11.23
C ILE A 101 -8.83 -1.31 -9.81
N LEU A 102 -7.78 -2.13 -9.69
CA LEU A 102 -7.04 -2.31 -8.43
C LEU A 102 -6.49 -0.99 -7.92
N HIS A 103 -5.96 -0.15 -8.82
CA HIS A 103 -5.52 1.18 -8.46
C HIS A 103 -6.66 2.03 -7.86
N CYS A 104 -7.91 1.87 -8.28
CA CYS A 104 -9.00 2.72 -7.76
C CYS A 104 -9.58 2.23 -6.43
N ASP A 105 -9.94 0.95 -6.29
CA ASP A 105 -10.75 0.53 -5.13
C ASP A 105 -9.90 0.04 -3.95
N VAL A 106 -8.78 -0.65 -4.21
CA VAL A 106 -7.90 -1.12 -3.14
C VAL A 106 -7.14 0.04 -2.53
N GLN A 107 -6.69 0.99 -3.36
CA GLN A 107 -5.97 2.14 -2.86
C GLN A 107 -6.83 3.07 -2.01
N LYS A 108 -8.12 3.25 -2.31
CA LYS A 108 -9.02 4.02 -1.43
C LYS A 108 -9.01 3.50 0.01
N PHE A 109 -8.97 2.17 0.21
CA PHE A 109 -8.92 1.59 1.55
C PHE A 109 -7.58 1.78 2.26
N LEU A 110 -6.48 1.74 1.50
CA LEU A 110 -5.14 2.03 2.01
C LEU A 110 -4.99 3.52 2.34
N GLN A 111 -5.61 4.39 1.54
CA GLN A 111 -5.52 5.84 1.63
C GLN A 111 -6.11 6.37 2.93
N ILE A 112 -7.06 5.66 3.56
CA ILE A 112 -7.61 6.04 4.87
C ILE A 112 -6.50 6.31 5.90
N SER A 113 -5.43 5.51 5.92
CA SER A 113 -4.31 5.74 6.85
C SER A 113 -3.51 7.00 6.48
N TYR A 114 -3.30 7.26 5.19
CA TYR A 114 -2.64 8.45 4.68
C TYR A 114 -3.46 9.72 4.93
N ASP A 115 -4.77 9.70 4.67
CA ASP A 115 -5.67 10.83 4.89
C ASP A 115 -5.76 11.19 6.39
N SER A 116 -5.51 10.22 7.28
CA SER A 116 -5.48 10.41 8.74
C SER A 116 -4.19 11.06 9.28
N LEU A 117 -3.19 11.33 8.42
CA LEU A 117 -2.01 12.11 8.80
C LEU A 117 -2.44 13.54 9.19
N GLN A 118 -1.82 14.06 10.25
CA GLN A 118 -2.30 15.26 10.94
C GLN A 118 -2.02 16.55 10.17
N ASP A 119 -0.91 16.58 9.43
CA ASP A 119 -0.47 17.75 8.71
C ASP A 119 -0.04 17.38 7.28
N ASP A 120 0.08 18.42 6.46
CA ASP A 120 0.54 18.25 5.08
C ASP A 120 2.02 17.92 5.02
N HIS A 121 2.80 18.25 6.05
CA HIS A 121 4.23 17.97 6.09
C HIS A 121 4.49 16.45 6.02
N ASP A 122 3.87 15.66 6.91
CA ASP A 122 3.97 14.20 6.92
C ASP A 122 3.44 13.56 5.64
N ARG A 123 2.41 14.16 5.04
CA ARG A 123 1.88 13.74 3.74
C ARG A 123 2.90 13.94 2.62
N HIS A 124 3.60 15.07 2.59
CA HIS A 124 4.66 15.31 1.60
C HIS A 124 5.82 14.34 1.82
N LEU A 125 6.28 14.18 3.07
CA LEU A 125 7.33 13.23 3.42
C LEU A 125 6.99 11.79 2.98
N PHE A 126 5.76 11.34 3.22
CA PHE A 126 5.28 10.05 2.75
C PHE A 126 5.43 9.90 1.23
N LEU A 127 5.02 10.92 0.46
CA LEU A 127 5.09 10.90 -0.99
C LEU A 127 6.53 10.93 -1.52
N ASP A 128 7.43 11.65 -0.85
CA ASP A 128 8.86 11.66 -1.16
C ASP A 128 9.49 10.27 -0.95
N ILE A 129 9.23 9.64 0.20
CA ILE A 129 9.74 8.30 0.48
C ILE A 129 9.19 7.29 -0.53
N ALA A 130 7.89 7.31 -0.80
CA ALA A 130 7.26 6.39 -1.75
C ALA A 130 7.84 6.49 -3.17
N CYS A 131 8.27 7.69 -3.57
CA CYS A 131 8.86 7.93 -4.88
C CYS A 131 10.34 7.58 -4.96
N PHE A 132 11.11 8.02 -3.97
CA PHE A 132 12.56 8.15 -4.11
C PHE A 132 13.35 7.39 -3.06
N PHE A 133 12.83 7.21 -1.85
CA PHE A 133 13.64 6.79 -0.70
C PHE A 133 13.24 5.44 -0.07
N THR A 134 12.27 4.72 -0.63
CA THR A 134 12.02 3.34 -0.20
C THR A 134 13.24 2.46 -0.48
N GLY A 135 13.78 1.85 0.56
CA GLY A 135 14.99 1.02 0.55
C GLY A 135 16.25 1.76 1.00
N GLU A 136 16.18 3.09 1.15
CA GLU A 136 17.33 3.90 1.54
C GLU A 136 17.55 3.91 3.06
N PRO A 137 18.80 4.09 3.53
CA PRO A 137 19.10 4.21 4.96
C PRO A 137 18.38 5.39 5.61
N LYS A 138 17.77 5.20 6.79
CA LYS A 138 17.06 6.27 7.53
C LYS A 138 17.94 7.51 7.74
N CYS A 139 19.20 7.30 8.13
CA CYS A 139 20.15 8.40 8.37
C CYS A 139 20.44 9.24 7.12
N PHE A 140 20.49 8.60 5.95
CA PHE A 140 20.71 9.28 4.67
C PHE A 140 19.51 10.14 4.29
N VAL A 141 18.30 9.60 4.42
CA VAL A 141 17.06 10.32 4.11
C VAL A 141 16.87 11.52 5.03
N VAL A 142 17.10 11.34 6.34
CA VAL A 142 17.06 12.44 7.31
C VAL A 142 18.09 13.52 6.96
N GLY A 143 19.32 13.13 6.62
CA GLY A 143 20.37 14.08 6.23
C GLY A 143 19.98 14.95 5.03
N ILE A 144 19.43 14.34 3.97
CA ILE A 144 19.01 15.08 2.76
C ILE A 144 17.83 16.02 3.03
N LEU A 145 16.82 15.53 3.75
CA LEU A 145 15.57 16.27 3.91
C LEU A 145 15.68 17.35 5.00
N ASP A 146 16.46 17.13 6.07
CA ASP A 146 16.63 18.14 7.12
C ASP A 146 17.47 19.35 6.69
N GLU A 147 18.26 19.25 5.62
CA GLU A 147 18.85 20.43 4.96
C GLU A 147 17.76 21.39 4.44
N CYS A 148 16.53 20.91 4.25
CA CYS A 148 15.36 21.70 3.87
C CYS A 148 14.44 22.04 5.07
N GLU A 149 14.92 21.95 6.32
CA GLU A 149 14.15 22.19 7.55
C GLU A 149 12.90 21.28 7.70
N TYR A 150 12.93 20.07 7.14
CA TYR A 150 11.78 19.14 7.15
C TYR A 150 11.54 18.44 8.50
N HIS A 151 12.34 18.62 9.55
CA HIS A 151 12.15 17.89 10.81
C HIS A 151 11.85 16.37 10.60
N THR A 152 12.59 15.75 9.69
CA THR A 152 12.24 14.50 9.00
C THR A 152 12.05 13.34 9.98
N LEU A 153 12.77 13.36 11.10
CA LEU A 153 12.72 12.31 12.10
C LEU A 153 11.35 12.17 12.74
N ILE A 154 10.67 13.27 13.11
CA ILE A 154 9.33 13.19 13.71
C ILE A 154 8.31 12.68 12.70
N GLY A 155 8.41 13.12 11.43
CA GLY A 155 7.55 12.65 10.37
C GLY A 155 7.72 11.15 10.08
N ILE A 156 8.96 10.64 10.09
CA ILE A 156 9.22 9.19 9.96
C ILE A 156 8.53 8.40 11.08
N GLU A 157 8.66 8.85 12.34
CA GLU A 157 7.99 8.18 13.46
C GLU A 157 6.46 8.23 13.31
N ASN A 158 5.89 9.36 12.89
CA ASN A 158 4.45 9.48 12.62
C ASN A 158 3.98 8.51 11.53
N LEU A 159 4.77 8.30 10.47
CA LEU A 159 4.45 7.36 9.40
C LEU A 159 4.55 5.89 9.87
N ILE A 160 5.53 5.57 10.71
CA ILE A 160 5.66 4.24 11.34
C ILE A 160 4.46 4.00 12.27
N ASP A 161 4.08 5.00 13.05
CA ASP A 161 2.96 4.95 13.97
C ASP A 161 1.64 4.65 13.25
N ARG A 162 1.49 5.04 11.98
CA ARG A 162 0.33 4.76 11.12
C ARG A 162 0.45 3.49 10.26
N CYS A 163 1.49 2.69 10.48
CA CYS A 163 1.81 1.50 9.66
C CYS A 163 1.97 1.82 8.16
N LEU A 164 2.33 3.06 7.82
CA LEU A 164 2.60 3.49 6.44
C LEU A 164 4.07 3.28 6.05
N LEU A 165 4.94 3.17 7.06
CA LEU A 165 6.36 2.96 6.92
C LEU A 165 6.83 1.95 7.97
N LYS A 166 7.94 1.26 7.70
CA LYS A 166 8.68 0.49 8.71
C LYS A 166 10.17 0.64 8.45
N THR A 167 10.95 0.23 9.44
CA THR A 167 12.40 0.14 9.32
C THR A 167 12.80 -1.34 9.33
N ASP A 168 13.76 -1.74 8.49
CA ASP A 168 14.31 -3.09 8.52
C ASP A 168 15.43 -3.24 9.57
N GLU A 169 16.07 -4.41 9.60
CA GLU A 169 17.15 -4.71 10.54
C GLU A 169 18.44 -3.90 10.30
N TYR A 170 18.57 -3.24 9.15
CA TYR A 170 19.71 -2.40 8.75
C TYR A 170 19.39 -0.91 8.81
N GLU A 171 18.30 -0.54 9.46
CA GLU A 171 17.81 0.84 9.54
C GLU A 171 17.37 1.46 8.20
N ASN A 172 17.03 0.65 7.19
CA ASN A 172 16.49 1.16 5.93
C ASN A 172 14.99 1.42 6.02
N LEU A 173 14.53 2.45 5.32
CA LEU A 173 13.11 2.80 5.24
C LEU A 173 12.39 1.89 4.25
N ILE A 174 11.47 1.05 4.73
CA ILE A 174 10.72 0.11 3.89
C ILE A 174 9.24 0.48 3.88
N MET A 175 8.71 0.78 2.70
CA MET A 175 7.27 0.78 2.44
C MET A 175 6.83 -0.55 1.87
N HIS A 176 5.67 -1.04 2.32
CA HIS A 176 5.04 -2.17 1.65
C HIS A 176 4.68 -1.79 0.21
N GLU A 177 4.83 -2.72 -0.74
CA GLU A 177 4.64 -2.45 -2.18
C GLU A 177 3.28 -1.81 -2.49
N SER A 178 2.22 -2.24 -1.80
CA SER A 178 0.87 -1.66 -1.95
C SER A 178 0.75 -0.23 -1.43
N ILE A 179 1.44 0.09 -0.33
CA ILE A 179 1.47 1.45 0.26
C ILE A 179 2.28 2.38 -0.65
N GLN A 180 3.44 1.90 -1.14
CA GLN A 180 4.24 2.63 -2.11
C GLN A 180 3.46 2.90 -3.41
N SER A 181 2.77 1.88 -3.92
CA SER A 181 1.95 1.99 -5.14
C SER A 181 0.81 2.99 -4.97
N MET A 182 0.17 3.01 -3.79
CA MET A 182 -0.81 4.02 -3.43
C MET A 182 -0.22 5.44 -3.42
N GLY A 183 0.94 5.66 -2.79
CA GLY A 183 1.60 6.98 -2.79
C GLY A 183 1.92 7.48 -4.21
N ARG A 184 2.43 6.59 -5.06
CA ARG A 184 2.72 6.90 -6.48
C ARG A 184 1.46 7.21 -7.28
N GLU A 185 0.34 6.56 -6.96
CA GLU A 185 -0.94 6.83 -7.61
C GLU A 185 -1.54 8.17 -7.18
N ILE A 186 -1.44 8.55 -5.90
CA ILE A 186 -1.86 9.87 -5.41
C ILE A 186 -1.22 10.97 -6.27
N ILE A 187 0.08 10.84 -6.56
CA ILE A 187 0.81 11.78 -7.43
C ILE A 187 0.33 11.70 -8.88
N ARG A 188 0.11 10.49 -9.42
CA ARG A 188 -0.41 10.31 -10.78
C ARG A 188 -1.77 11.00 -10.95
N GLN A 189 -2.63 10.95 -9.94
CA GLN A 189 -3.98 11.52 -9.95
C GLN A 189 -4.01 13.04 -9.88
N GLN A 190 -2.96 13.71 -9.39
CA GLN A 190 -2.85 15.17 -9.46
C GLN A 190 -2.97 15.67 -10.90
N SER A 191 -2.35 14.96 -11.85
CA SER A 191 -2.56 15.19 -13.28
C SER A 191 -2.35 13.91 -14.09
N PRO A 192 -3.44 13.16 -14.39
CA PRO A 192 -3.32 11.87 -15.06
C PRO A 192 -2.71 11.95 -16.45
N ARG A 193 -2.97 13.04 -17.18
CA ARG A 193 -2.56 13.21 -18.58
C ARG A 193 -1.30 14.06 -18.76
N ASN A 194 -0.99 14.93 -17.81
CA ASN A 194 0.12 15.87 -17.92
C ASN A 194 1.12 15.66 -16.76
N PRO A 195 2.13 14.80 -16.94
CA PRO A 195 3.08 14.51 -15.86
C PRO A 195 3.78 15.75 -15.30
N GLY A 196 4.07 16.77 -16.12
CA GLY A 196 4.73 18.01 -15.68
C GLY A 196 3.89 18.89 -14.73
N GLN A 197 2.60 18.59 -14.56
CA GLN A 197 1.74 19.26 -13.56
C GLN A 197 1.69 18.51 -12.23
N ARG A 198 2.37 17.37 -12.10
CA ARG A 198 2.44 16.60 -10.86
C ARG A 198 3.56 17.16 -9.99
N SER A 199 3.39 17.05 -8.67
CA SER A 199 4.38 17.53 -7.70
C SER A 199 5.70 16.74 -7.75
N ARG A 200 5.67 15.49 -8.25
CA ARG A 200 6.82 14.58 -8.31
C ARG A 200 6.77 13.73 -9.58
N LEU A 201 7.95 13.41 -10.11
CA LEU A 201 8.12 12.49 -11.24
C LEU A 201 9.04 11.34 -10.83
N TRP A 202 8.45 10.17 -10.57
CA TRP A 202 9.19 8.97 -10.16
C TRP A 202 9.41 7.99 -11.31
N HIS A 203 8.61 8.07 -12.38
CA HIS A 203 8.68 7.15 -13.51
C HIS A 203 9.54 7.73 -14.62
N CYS A 204 10.61 7.02 -15.01
CA CYS A 204 11.61 7.51 -15.97
C CYS A 204 11.02 7.97 -17.31
N LYS A 205 10.00 7.30 -17.83
CA LYS A 205 9.34 7.71 -19.10
C LYS A 205 8.60 9.03 -18.96
N ASP A 206 8.02 9.29 -17.78
CA ASP A 206 7.29 10.52 -17.52
C ASP A 206 8.28 11.68 -17.35
N SER A 207 9.37 11.46 -16.61
CA SER A 207 10.46 12.43 -16.46
C SER A 207 11.07 12.82 -17.81
N LEU A 208 11.38 11.84 -18.67
CA LEU A 208 11.91 12.10 -20.01
C LEU A 208 10.92 12.84 -20.91
N LYS A 209 9.61 12.58 -20.77
CA LYS A 209 8.59 13.30 -21.54
C LYS A 209 8.56 14.77 -21.13
N VAL A 210 8.56 15.07 -19.84
CA VAL A 210 8.53 16.44 -19.33
C VAL A 210 9.78 17.21 -19.76
N LEU A 211 10.97 16.61 -19.62
CA LEU A 211 12.23 17.23 -20.05
C LEU A 211 12.25 17.56 -21.56
N LYS A 212 11.64 16.71 -22.39
CA LYS A 212 11.54 16.94 -23.84
C LYS A 212 10.52 18.02 -24.20
N ASP A 213 9.38 18.05 -23.52
CA ASP A 213 8.34 19.05 -23.75
C ASP A 213 8.79 20.46 -23.30
N GLU A 214 9.67 20.55 -22.29
CA GLU A 214 10.30 21.81 -21.85
C GLU A 214 11.41 22.29 -22.79
N ALA A 215 12.20 21.38 -23.37
CA ALA A 215 13.27 21.73 -24.33
C ALA A 215 12.77 22.25 -25.69
N VAL A 216 11.44 22.25 -25.91
CA VAL A 216 10.77 22.70 -27.15
C VAL A 216 10.04 24.05 -26.94
N ARG A 217 10.19 24.69 -25.78
CA ARG A 217 9.72 26.06 -25.52
C ARG A 217 10.87 27.06 -25.53
#